data_AF-A0A4R1L1X8-F1
#
_entry.id   AF-A0A4R1L1X8-F1
#
_cell.length_a   1.000
_cell.length_b   1.000
_cell.length_c   1.000
_cell.angle_alpha   90.00
_cell.angle_beta   90.00
_cell.angle_gamma   90.00
#
_symmetry.space_group_name_H-M   'P 1'
#
loop_
_entity.id
_entity.type
_entity.pdbx_description
1 polymer ?
#
loop_
_entity_poly.entity_id
_entity_poly.type
_entity_poly.pdbx_seq_one_letter_code
_entity_poly.pdbx_strand_id
1 'polypeptide(L)'
;MRIEASEEMLMDSVERLNAAVGLLEKTVLWMEEREASMTGEVKKISAAIESERPRIEEELRQKLEAAEQQIAELKAQAAAPAARAVSARQTIPSTTAQLLAKQGISTLDSVEAGALDAALNGLSIEQRIAVKSQLMRAGVLV
;
A
#
# COMPACT_ATOMS: atom_id res chain seq x y z
N MET A 1 49.66 -47.50 44.77
CA MET A 1 49.80 -46.06 44.49
C MET A 1 49.40 -45.63 43.08
N ARG A 2 50.04 -46.07 41.98
CA ARG A 2 49.63 -45.65 40.61
C ARG A 2 48.25 -46.18 40.15
N ILE A 3 47.84 -47.36 40.60
CA ILE A 3 46.54 -47.96 40.26
C ILE A 3 45.40 -47.27 41.03
N GLU A 4 45.58 -47.03 42.32
CA GLU A 4 44.60 -46.31 43.17
C GLU A 4 44.31 -44.89 42.67
N ALA A 5 45.34 -44.14 42.25
CA ALA A 5 45.15 -42.81 41.67
C ALA A 5 44.37 -42.82 40.34
N SER A 6 44.45 -43.92 39.58
CA SER A 6 43.68 -44.09 38.35
C SER A 6 42.21 -44.43 38.64
N GLU A 7 41.94 -45.20 39.69
CA GLU A 7 40.57 -45.56 40.11
C GLU A 7 39.83 -44.33 40.67
N GLU A 8 40.51 -43.51 41.47
CA GLU A 8 39.95 -42.28 42.03
C GLU A 8 39.59 -41.26 40.92
N MET A 9 40.46 -41.11 39.91
CA MET A 9 40.20 -40.25 38.75
C MET A 9 39.02 -40.74 37.90
N LEU A 10 38.87 -42.07 37.75
CA LEU A 10 37.72 -42.66 37.06
C LEU A 10 36.43 -42.43 37.84
N MET A 11 36.46 -42.53 39.17
CA MET A 11 35.28 -42.30 40.01
C MET A 11 34.81 -40.84 39.96
N ASP A 12 35.73 -39.86 40.06
CA ASP A 12 35.41 -38.42 39.88
C ASP A 12 34.85 -38.14 38.47
N SER A 13 35.38 -38.81 37.45
CA SER A 13 34.87 -38.68 36.07
C SER A 13 33.44 -39.23 35.94
N VAL A 14 33.14 -40.36 36.58
CA VAL A 14 31.79 -40.96 36.60
C VAL A 14 30.82 -40.08 37.38
N GLU A 15 31.22 -39.51 38.51
CA GLU A 15 30.38 -38.58 39.29
C GLU A 15 30.04 -37.32 38.50
N ARG A 16 31.01 -36.73 37.80
CA ARG A 16 30.78 -35.57 36.91
C ARG A 16 29.87 -35.92 35.74
N LEU A 17 30.02 -37.11 35.16
CA LEU A 17 29.13 -37.57 34.09
C LEU A 17 27.70 -37.76 34.61
N ASN A 18 27.52 -38.36 35.78
CA ASN A 18 26.19 -38.50 36.38
C ASN A 18 25.55 -37.14 36.70
N ALA A 19 26.33 -36.18 37.22
CA ALA A 19 25.86 -34.82 37.43
C ALA A 19 25.46 -34.12 36.11
N ALA A 20 26.25 -34.30 35.05
CA ALA A 20 25.95 -33.76 33.73
C ALA A 20 24.69 -34.40 33.11
N VAL A 21 24.52 -35.72 33.27
CA VAL A 21 23.30 -36.44 32.85
C VAL A 21 22.08 -35.90 33.59
N GLY A 22 22.14 -35.72 34.91
CA GLY A 22 21.02 -35.16 35.67
C GLY A 22 20.65 -33.73 35.27
N LEU A 23 21.65 -32.91 34.90
CA LEU A 23 21.39 -31.57 34.34
C LEU A 23 20.73 -31.67 32.95
N LEU A 24 21.20 -32.57 32.09
CA LEU A 24 20.62 -32.78 30.76
C LEU A 24 19.17 -33.25 30.85
N GLU A 25 18.87 -34.24 31.69
CA GLU A 25 17.50 -34.71 31.94
C GLU A 25 16.58 -33.57 32.39
N LYS A 26 17.05 -32.73 33.31
CA LYS A 26 16.30 -31.56 33.76
C LYS A 26 16.07 -30.54 32.64
N THR A 27 17.08 -30.30 31.78
CA THR A 27 16.90 -29.40 30.64
C THR A 27 15.93 -29.93 29.61
N VAL A 28 15.92 -31.25 29.37
CA VAL A 28 14.97 -31.90 28.45
C VAL A 28 13.55 -31.75 28.99
N LEU A 29 13.30 -32.07 30.26
CA LEU A 29 11.99 -31.88 30.88
C LEU A 29 11.50 -30.43 30.79
N TRP A 30 12.38 -29.46 31.01
CA TRP A 30 12.04 -28.05 30.88
C TRP A 30 11.72 -27.65 29.42
N MET A 31 12.43 -28.21 28.45
CA MET A 31 12.14 -27.99 27.04
C MET A 31 10.81 -28.60 26.62
N GLU A 32 10.49 -29.81 27.08
CA GLU A 32 9.21 -30.49 26.81
C GLU A 32 8.02 -29.71 27.39
N GLU A 33 8.14 -29.23 28.64
CA GLU A 33 7.12 -28.40 29.27
C GLU A 33 6.90 -27.08 28.50
N ARG A 34 8.00 -26.45 28.09
CA ARG A 34 7.96 -25.22 27.28
C ARG A 34 7.32 -25.48 25.91
N GLU A 35 7.66 -26.57 25.24
CA GLU A 35 7.08 -26.95 23.94
C GLU A 35 5.58 -27.22 24.05
N ALA A 36 5.15 -27.91 25.11
CA ALA A 36 3.73 -28.16 25.38
C ALA A 36 2.97 -26.84 25.58
N SER A 37 3.53 -25.90 26.34
CA SER A 37 2.95 -24.56 26.52
C SER A 37 2.85 -23.78 25.21
N MET A 38 3.94 -23.71 24.45
CA MET A 38 3.98 -23.00 23.16
C MET A 38 3.00 -23.60 22.15
N THR A 39 2.90 -24.93 22.08
CA THR A 39 1.94 -25.61 21.21
C THR A 39 0.50 -25.29 21.60
N GLY A 40 0.21 -25.18 22.91
CA GLY A 40 -1.09 -24.74 23.41
C GLY A 40 -1.42 -23.29 23.02
N GLU A 41 -0.46 -22.38 23.12
CA GLU A 41 -0.63 -20.98 22.73
C GLU A 41 -0.84 -20.83 21.23
N VAL A 42 -0.07 -21.51 20.40
CA VAL A 42 -0.23 -21.51 18.94
C VAL A 42 -1.62 -22.01 18.56
N LYS A 43 -2.12 -23.07 19.21
CA LYS A 43 -3.48 -23.56 18.99
C LYS A 43 -4.55 -22.53 19.36
N LYS A 44 -4.37 -21.80 20.46
CA LYS A 44 -5.30 -20.73 20.86
C LYS A 44 -5.30 -19.57 19.87
N ILE A 45 -4.12 -19.13 19.43
CA ILE A 45 -4.00 -18.06 18.43
C ILE A 45 -4.62 -18.50 17.11
N SER A 46 -4.32 -19.71 16.65
CA SER A 46 -4.90 -20.27 15.43
C SER A 46 -6.43 -20.36 15.52
N ALA A 47 -6.97 -20.80 16.66
CA ALA A 47 -8.42 -20.84 16.87
C ALA A 47 -9.06 -19.44 16.88
N ALA A 48 -8.40 -18.46 17.51
CA ALA A 48 -8.88 -17.08 17.52
C ALA A 48 -8.91 -16.49 16.11
N ILE A 49 -7.83 -16.67 15.33
CA ILE A 49 -7.75 -16.21 13.94
C ILE A 49 -8.84 -16.85 13.08
N GLU A 50 -9.03 -18.17 13.17
CA GLU A 50 -10.07 -18.86 12.37
C GLU A 50 -11.48 -18.42 12.76
N SER A 51 -11.70 -18.04 14.03
CA SER A 51 -12.98 -17.49 14.48
C SER A 51 -13.25 -16.05 14.00
N GLU A 52 -12.21 -15.22 13.87
CA GLU A 52 -12.33 -13.82 13.44
C GLU A 52 -12.35 -13.68 11.91
N ARG A 53 -11.71 -14.61 11.21
CA ARG A 53 -11.61 -14.64 9.74
C ARG A 53 -12.95 -14.43 9.00
N PRO A 54 -14.06 -15.14 9.31
CA PRO A 54 -15.32 -14.94 8.57
C PRO A 54 -15.88 -13.53 8.75
N ARG A 55 -15.67 -12.91 9.92
CA ARG A 55 -16.09 -11.54 10.18
C ARG A 55 -15.28 -10.54 9.36
N ILE A 56 -13.96 -10.72 9.32
CA ILE A 56 -13.07 -9.86 8.53
C ILE A 56 -13.39 -9.99 7.04
N GLU A 57 -13.61 -11.21 6.54
CA GLU A 57 -14.00 -11.45 5.14
C GLU A 57 -15.30 -10.74 4.79
N GLU A 58 -16.29 -10.75 5.67
CA GLU A 58 -17.56 -10.05 5.46
C GLU A 58 -17.40 -8.52 5.49
N GLU A 59 -16.66 -7.99 6.46
CA GLU A 59 -16.34 -6.55 6.53
C GLU A 59 -15.58 -6.08 5.27
N LEU A 60 -14.68 -6.91 4.73
CA LEU A 60 -13.97 -6.62 3.49
C LEU A 60 -14.89 -6.65 2.27
N ARG A 61 -15.81 -7.61 2.19
CA ARG A 61 -16.82 -7.67 1.11
C ARG A 61 -17.69 -6.43 1.09
N GLN A 62 -18.19 -5.99 2.25
CA GLN A 62 -19.03 -4.80 2.37
C GLN A 62 -18.27 -3.53 1.96
N LYS A 63 -17.00 -3.39 2.38
CA LYS A 63 -16.15 -2.27 1.97
C LYS A 63 -15.88 -2.27 0.47
N LEU A 64 -15.67 -3.45 -0.11
CA LEU A 64 -15.45 -3.60 -1.54
C LEU A 64 -16.69 -3.20 -2.34
N GLU A 65 -17.88 -3.67 -1.94
CA GLU A 65 -19.14 -3.28 -2.58
C GLU A 65 -19.39 -1.77 -2.49
N ALA A 66 -19.17 -1.17 -1.31
CA ALA A 66 -19.30 0.27 -1.13
C ALA A 66 -18.33 1.06 -2.01
N ALA A 67 -17.07 0.61 -2.13
CA ALA A 67 -16.08 1.24 -2.99
C ALA A 67 -16.44 1.08 -4.47
N GLU A 68 -16.94 -0.08 -4.90
CA GLU A 68 -17.39 -0.31 -6.27
C GLU A 68 -18.58 0.58 -6.63
N GLN A 69 -19.55 0.75 -5.71
CA GLN A 69 -20.66 1.68 -5.90
C GLN A 69 -20.17 3.13 -6.04
N GLN A 70 -19.24 3.58 -5.19
CA GLN A 70 -18.66 4.93 -5.29
C GLN A 70 -17.92 5.12 -6.62
N ILE A 71 -17.15 4.12 -7.08
CA ILE A 71 -16.47 4.19 -8.37
C ILE A 71 -17.49 4.25 -9.51
N ALA A 72 -18.55 3.46 -9.46
CA ALA A 72 -19.61 3.49 -10.47
C ALA A 72 -20.30 4.86 -10.50
N GLU A 73 -20.59 5.44 -9.34
CA GLU A 73 -21.18 6.77 -9.22
C GLU A 73 -20.26 7.86 -9.76
N LEU A 74 -18.98 7.86 -9.37
CA LEU A 74 -17.99 8.82 -9.86
C LEU A 74 -17.78 8.69 -11.37
N LYS A 75 -17.78 7.46 -11.91
CA LYS A 75 -17.73 7.23 -13.36
C LYS A 75 -18.97 7.76 -14.07
N ALA A 76 -20.16 7.57 -13.49
CA ALA A 76 -21.40 8.14 -14.04
C ALA A 76 -21.39 9.67 -14.00
N GLN A 77 -20.92 10.26 -12.90
CA GLN A 77 -20.74 11.70 -12.75
C GLN A 77 -19.68 12.25 -13.71
N ALA A 78 -18.63 11.50 -14.04
CA ALA A 78 -17.61 11.87 -15.02
C ALA A 78 -18.08 11.70 -16.48
N ALA A 79 -18.98 10.75 -16.76
CA ALA A 79 -19.57 10.56 -18.09
C ALA A 79 -20.64 11.61 -18.43
N ALA A 80 -21.36 12.13 -17.44
CA ALA A 80 -22.37 13.19 -17.61
C ALA A 80 -21.83 14.50 -18.23
N PRO A 81 -20.67 15.05 -17.83
CA PRO A 81 -20.08 16.23 -18.47
C PRO A 81 -19.51 15.91 -19.85
N ALA A 82 -19.07 14.68 -20.14
CA ALA A 82 -18.63 14.29 -21.48
C ALA A 82 -19.78 14.32 -22.51
N ALA A 83 -20.98 13.85 -22.14
CA ALA A 83 -22.16 13.94 -23.01
C ALA A 83 -22.62 15.39 -23.29
N ARG A 84 -22.41 16.31 -22.34
CA ARG A 84 -22.63 17.76 -22.55
C ARG A 84 -21.49 18.43 -23.32
N ALA A 85 -20.25 17.96 -23.20
CA ALA A 85 -19.08 18.50 -23.89
C ALA A 85 -19.08 18.18 -25.40
N VAL A 86 -19.55 17.00 -25.82
CA VAL A 86 -19.63 16.67 -27.26
C VAL A 86 -20.63 17.55 -28.02
N SER A 87 -21.68 18.04 -27.34
CA SER A 87 -22.69 18.94 -27.94
C SER A 87 -22.29 20.42 -27.92
N ALA A 88 -21.15 20.76 -27.31
CA ALA A 88 -20.66 22.12 -27.23
C ALA A 88 -19.21 22.14 -27.73
N ARG A 89 -19.02 22.16 -29.06
CA ARG A 89 -17.77 22.63 -29.67
C ARG A 89 -17.59 24.11 -29.28
N GLN A 90 -17.15 24.36 -28.05
CA GLN A 90 -16.96 25.70 -27.52
C GLN A 90 -15.67 26.25 -28.10
N THR A 91 -15.83 27.11 -29.09
CA THR A 91 -14.75 27.91 -29.68
C THR A 91 -14.10 28.74 -28.59
N ILE A 92 -12.78 28.62 -28.44
CA ILE A 92 -11.99 29.53 -27.62
C ILE A 92 -12.13 30.95 -28.21
N PRO A 93 -12.30 32.01 -27.38
CA PRO A 93 -12.31 33.38 -27.88
C PRO A 93 -11.10 33.68 -28.78
N SER A 94 -11.31 34.35 -29.90
CA SER A 94 -10.28 34.62 -30.91
C SER A 94 -9.03 35.30 -30.33
N THR A 95 -9.21 36.16 -29.33
CA THR A 95 -8.11 36.79 -28.59
C THR A 95 -7.22 35.77 -27.88
N THR A 96 -7.80 34.76 -27.24
CA THR A 96 -7.05 33.71 -26.54
C THR A 96 -6.39 32.76 -27.54
N ALA A 97 -7.06 32.42 -28.65
CA ALA A 97 -6.44 31.66 -29.75
C ALA A 97 -5.25 32.39 -30.38
N GLN A 98 -5.35 33.71 -30.55
CA GLN A 98 -4.25 34.54 -31.06
C GLN A 98 -3.09 34.65 -30.06
N LEU A 99 -3.36 34.70 -28.75
CA LEU A 99 -2.31 34.68 -27.72
C LEU A 99 -1.58 33.34 -27.70
N LEU A 100 -2.30 32.22 -27.78
CA LEU A 100 -1.71 30.88 -27.85
C LEU A 100 -0.87 30.70 -29.13
N ALA A 101 -1.36 31.20 -30.28
CA ALA A 101 -0.62 31.19 -31.53
C ALA A 101 0.66 32.05 -31.46
N LYS A 102 0.61 33.22 -30.80
CA LYS A 102 1.80 34.07 -30.57
C LYS A 102 2.83 33.42 -29.66
N GLN A 103 2.40 32.53 -28.76
CA GLN A 103 3.28 31.76 -27.87
C GLN A 103 3.71 30.41 -28.48
N GLY A 104 3.42 30.16 -29.76
CA GLY A 104 3.89 28.98 -30.49
C GLY A 104 3.00 27.73 -30.40
N ILE A 105 1.81 27.83 -29.82
CA ILE A 105 0.84 26.72 -29.75
C ILE A 105 -0.13 26.87 -30.93
N SER A 106 0.23 26.27 -32.08
CA SER A 106 -0.50 26.40 -33.34
C SER A 106 -1.53 25.29 -33.59
N THR A 107 -1.45 24.16 -32.88
CA THR A 107 -2.41 23.05 -32.97
C THR A 107 -3.00 22.74 -31.60
N LEU A 108 -4.33 22.80 -31.50
CA LEU A 108 -5.11 22.57 -30.27
C LEU A 108 -5.44 21.09 -30.04
N ASP A 109 -5.01 20.20 -30.94
CA ASP A 109 -5.38 18.78 -30.93
C ASP A 109 -4.61 17.96 -29.87
N SER A 110 -3.52 18.48 -29.33
CA SER A 110 -2.81 17.91 -28.18
C SER A 110 -1.84 18.94 -27.58
N VAL A 111 -2.26 19.66 -26.54
CA VAL A 111 -1.41 20.63 -25.84
C VAL A 111 -0.82 19.94 -24.60
N GLU A 112 0.49 19.73 -24.60
CA GLU A 112 1.21 19.21 -23.44
C GLU A 112 1.18 20.23 -22.29
N ALA A 113 0.73 19.82 -21.10
CA ALA A 113 0.49 20.71 -19.97
C ALA A 113 1.72 21.55 -19.58
N GLY A 114 2.93 21.01 -19.75
CA GLY A 114 4.19 21.70 -19.47
C GLY A 114 4.49 22.85 -20.43
N ALA A 115 4.15 22.71 -21.72
CA ALA A 115 4.35 23.77 -22.72
C ALA A 115 3.34 24.91 -22.53
N LEU A 116 2.11 24.58 -22.13
CA LEU A 116 1.08 25.57 -21.82
C LEU A 116 1.42 26.40 -20.58
N ASP A 117 1.85 25.76 -19.49
CA ASP A 117 2.21 26.47 -18.27
C ASP A 117 3.46 27.36 -18.47
N ALA A 118 4.38 26.97 -19.36
CA ALA A 118 5.51 27.83 -19.78
C ALA A 118 5.04 29.06 -20.58
N ALA A 119 4.13 28.88 -21.54
CA ALA A 119 3.57 29.96 -22.35
C ALA A 119 2.72 30.96 -21.52
N LEU A 120 2.07 30.49 -20.46
CA LEU A 120 1.26 31.32 -19.56
C LEU A 120 2.05 31.90 -18.38
N ASN A 121 3.37 31.65 -18.30
CA ASN A 121 4.17 32.10 -17.16
C ASN A 121 4.34 33.62 -17.10
N GLY A 122 4.25 34.31 -18.24
CA GLY A 122 4.32 35.77 -18.35
C GLY A 122 3.02 36.52 -18.01
N LEU A 123 1.94 35.81 -17.69
CA LEU A 123 0.65 36.40 -17.30
C LEU A 123 0.48 36.41 -15.77
N SER A 124 -0.39 37.31 -15.28
CA SER A 124 -0.76 37.31 -13.86
C SER A 124 -1.47 36.00 -13.49
N ILE A 125 -1.41 35.63 -12.20
CA ILE A 125 -1.99 34.38 -11.71
C ILE A 125 -3.49 34.25 -12.05
N GLU A 126 -4.22 35.36 -11.98
CA GLU A 126 -5.65 35.44 -12.31
C GLU A 126 -5.91 35.21 -13.81
N GLN A 127 -5.05 35.78 -14.66
CA GLN A 127 -5.13 35.60 -16.11
C GLN A 127 -4.78 34.15 -16.52
N ARG A 128 -3.81 33.54 -15.84
CA ARG A 128 -3.46 32.13 -16.03
C ARG A 128 -4.61 31.21 -15.68
N ILE A 129 -5.27 31.44 -14.54
CA ILE A 129 -6.45 30.68 -14.12
C ILE A 129 -7.60 30.89 -15.13
N ALA A 130 -7.83 32.12 -15.59
CA ALA A 130 -8.85 32.41 -16.58
C ALA A 130 -8.63 31.64 -17.89
N VAL A 131 -7.41 31.70 -18.45
CA VAL A 131 -7.08 31.00 -19.70
C VAL A 131 -7.14 29.48 -19.54
N LYS A 132 -6.59 28.92 -18.45
CA LYS A 132 -6.62 27.48 -18.18
C LYS A 132 -8.06 26.98 -18.01
N SER A 133 -8.92 27.74 -17.32
CA SER A 133 -10.34 27.41 -17.19
C SER A 133 -11.09 27.45 -18.52
N GLN A 134 -10.72 28.35 -19.43
CA GLN A 134 -11.29 28.41 -20.78
C GLN A 134 -10.84 27.23 -21.63
N LEU A 135 -9.57 26.82 -21.52
CA LEU A 135 -9.02 25.67 -22.24
C LEU A 135 -9.60 24.33 -21.75
N MET A 136 -9.78 24.17 -20.45
CA MET A 136 -10.49 23.02 -19.87
C MET A 136 -11.95 22.97 -20.34
N ARG A 137 -12.62 24.13 -20.41
CA ARG A 137 -14.01 24.21 -20.88
C ARG A 137 -14.16 23.95 -22.38
N ALA A 138 -13.15 24.30 -23.17
CA ALA A 138 -13.07 24.02 -24.60
C ALA A 138 -12.70 22.56 -24.92
N GLY A 139 -12.39 21.74 -23.91
CA GLY A 139 -12.03 20.33 -24.09
C GLY A 139 -10.63 20.10 -24.66
N VAL A 140 -9.74 21.10 -24.56
CA VAL A 140 -8.35 21.05 -25.07
C VAL A 140 -7.38 20.48 -24.03
N LEU A 141 -7.76 20.53 -22.75
CA LEU A 141 -7.01 19.94 -21.64
C LEU A 141 -7.84 18.80 -21.04
N VAL A 142 -7.23 17.62 -20.92
CA VAL A 142 -7.76 16.44 -20.23
C VAL A 142 -7.13 16.33 -18.85
#